data_AF-A0A8H4BEY4-F1
#
_entry.id   AF-A0A8H4BEY4-F1
#
_cell.length_a   1.000
_cell.length_b   1.000
_cell.length_c   1.000
_cell.angle_alpha   90.00
_cell.angle_beta   90.00
_cell.angle_gamma   90.00
#
_symmetry.space_group_name_H-M   'P 1'
#
loop_
_entity.id
_entity.type
_entity.pdbx_description
1 polymer ?
#
loop_
_entity_poly.entity_id
_entity_poly.type
_entity_poly.pdbx_seq_one_letter_code
_entity_poly.pdbx_strand_id
1 'polypeptide(L)'
;TDSSDAKSYTFVYLPISHPMTRTQIRSKFRAISIDNLRVLDIIFPARHTIGILLHEAYISEFQSKLREIDTSPITSFNPLDPTHICDPKYHDLPQEDRTRLARSLHQDRCLRTLSFIRPNLLPGIAKYFIHHKWIPPHLAQDIINKRIPRPVKRRPISSSSVAQAFEESVPS
;
A
#
# COMPACT_ATOMS: atom_id res chain seq x y z
N THR A 1 -4.79 -15.91 -19.10
CA THR A 1 -5.20 -16.45 -17.79
C THR A 1 -4.76 -15.47 -16.72
N ASP A 2 -5.59 -14.48 -16.40
CA ASP A 2 -5.24 -13.37 -15.51
C ASP A 2 -6.38 -13.20 -14.48
N SER A 3 -6.37 -14.00 -13.41
CA SER A 3 -7.43 -13.97 -12.41
C SER A 3 -6.97 -14.49 -11.04
N SER A 4 -5.84 -13.99 -10.55
CA SER A 4 -5.40 -14.26 -9.17
C SER A 4 -4.63 -13.11 -8.50
N ASP A 5 -4.67 -11.89 -9.05
CA ASP A 5 -3.88 -10.75 -8.54
C ASP A 5 -4.71 -9.68 -7.80
N ALA A 6 -6.00 -9.94 -7.55
CA ALA A 6 -6.86 -9.03 -6.78
C ALA A 6 -6.77 -9.27 -5.25
N LYS A 7 -6.11 -10.36 -4.83
CA LYS A 7 -6.02 -10.84 -3.43
C LYS A 7 -4.58 -10.92 -2.92
N SER A 8 -3.79 -9.88 -3.15
CA SER A 8 -2.40 -9.88 -2.67
C SER A 8 -2.21 -9.06 -1.40
N TYR A 9 -3.10 -8.10 -1.12
CA TYR A 9 -2.92 -7.13 -0.05
C TYR A 9 -4.19 -6.95 0.76
N THR A 10 -4.05 -6.61 2.05
CA THR A 10 -5.18 -6.22 2.88
C THR A 10 -4.76 -5.25 3.99
N PHE A 11 -5.73 -4.48 4.48
CA PHE A 11 -5.61 -3.78 5.76
C PHE A 11 -6.09 -4.66 6.91
N VAL A 12 -5.23 -4.84 7.91
CA VAL A 12 -5.59 -5.40 9.21
C VAL A 12 -5.75 -4.24 10.20
N TYR A 13 -6.91 -4.14 10.85
CA TYR A 13 -7.20 -3.07 11.79
C TYR A 13 -7.00 -3.53 13.23
N LEU A 14 -6.25 -2.78 14.03
CA LEU A 14 -6.01 -3.07 15.44
C LEU A 14 -6.54 -1.94 16.34
N PRO A 15 -7.10 -2.27 17.51
CA PRO A 15 -7.38 -1.27 18.52
C PRO A 15 -6.07 -0.75 19.14
N ILE A 16 -6.04 0.53 19.48
CA ILE A 16 -4.96 1.14 20.27
C ILE A 16 -5.55 1.89 21.47
N SER A 17 -5.02 1.62 22.66
CA SER A 17 -5.51 2.28 23.89
C SER A 17 -5.19 3.77 23.91
N HIS A 18 -4.04 4.17 23.38
CA HIS A 18 -3.56 5.55 23.38
C HIS A 18 -2.95 5.91 22.03
N PRO A 19 -2.94 7.19 21.63
CA PRO A 19 -2.27 7.64 20.41
C PRO A 19 -0.79 7.23 20.40
N MET A 20 -0.35 6.61 19.31
CA MET A 20 1.03 6.19 19.12
C MET A 20 1.53 6.64 17.75
N THR A 21 2.79 7.03 17.68
CA THR A 21 3.46 7.34 16.41
C THR A 21 3.75 6.07 15.63
N ARG A 22 3.95 6.21 14.30
CA ARG A 22 4.35 5.09 13.42
C ARG A 22 5.64 4.42 13.90
N THR A 23 6.58 5.20 14.43
CA THR A 23 7.84 4.70 14.99
C THR A 23 7.63 3.84 16.24
N GLN A 24 6.78 4.29 17.16
CA GLN A 24 6.43 3.52 18.37
C GLN A 24 5.73 2.21 18.01
N ILE A 25 4.79 2.23 17.06
CA ILE A 25 4.09 1.02 16.60
C ILE A 25 5.09 0.01 16.01
N ARG A 26 6.00 0.47 15.14
CA ARG A 26 7.05 -0.39 14.57
C ARG A 26 8.03 -0.94 15.60
N SER A 27 8.32 -0.17 16.64
CA SER A 27 9.12 -0.64 17.78
C SER A 27 8.40 -1.75 18.55
N LYS A 28 7.10 -1.59 18.83
CA LYS A 28 6.29 -2.63 19.47
C LYS A 28 6.19 -3.90 18.63
N PHE A 29 5.96 -3.78 17.33
CA PHE A 29 5.95 -4.92 16.41
C PHE A 29 7.30 -5.66 16.43
N ARG A 30 8.41 -4.94 16.42
CA ARG A 30 9.74 -5.55 16.54
C ARG A 30 9.90 -6.32 17.84
N ALA A 31 9.39 -5.80 18.96
CA ALA A 31 9.47 -6.44 20.27
C ALA A 31 8.72 -7.79 20.33
N ILE A 32 7.69 -7.97 19.49
CA ILE A 32 6.93 -9.24 19.36
C ILE A 32 7.34 -10.04 18.12
N SER A 33 8.55 -9.81 17.60
CA SER A 33 9.10 -10.52 16.44
C SER A 33 8.28 -10.40 15.15
N ILE A 34 7.53 -9.31 14.97
CA ILE A 34 6.90 -8.96 13.69
C ILE A 34 7.92 -8.24 12.80
N ASP A 35 8.07 -8.71 11.57
CA ASP A 35 8.99 -8.13 10.60
C ASP A 35 8.44 -6.81 10.04
N ASN A 36 9.09 -5.71 10.43
CA ASN A 36 8.78 -4.37 9.93
C ASN A 36 8.91 -4.23 8.41
N LEU A 37 9.69 -5.07 7.72
CA LEU A 37 9.82 -5.05 6.27
C LEU A 37 8.57 -5.56 5.55
N ARG A 38 7.80 -6.44 6.21
CA ARG A 38 6.53 -6.99 5.74
C ARG A 38 5.34 -6.10 6.08
N VAL A 39 5.50 -5.17 7.02
CA VAL A 39 4.54 -4.09 7.31
C VAL A 39 4.66 -2.98 6.26
N LEU A 40 3.78 -3.00 5.27
CA LEU A 40 3.88 -2.12 4.09
C LEU A 40 3.53 -0.67 4.41
N ASP A 41 2.49 -0.46 5.22
CA ASP A 41 2.10 0.86 5.70
C ASP A 41 1.31 0.78 7.01
N ILE A 42 1.27 1.90 7.75
CA ILE A 42 0.51 2.05 9.00
C ILE A 42 -0.31 3.34 8.93
N ILE A 43 -1.62 3.23 8.80
CA ILE A 43 -2.56 4.35 8.74
C ILE A 43 -3.33 4.51 10.05
N PHE A 44 -3.88 5.69 10.26
CA PHE A 44 -4.74 6.01 11.41
C PHE A 44 -6.14 6.37 10.88
N PRO A 45 -6.99 5.37 10.62
CA PRO A 45 -8.30 5.58 9.98
C PRO A 45 -9.32 6.23 10.92
N ALA A 46 -9.27 5.93 12.21
CA ALA A 46 -10.20 6.41 13.22
C ALA A 46 -9.49 6.62 14.56
N ARG A 47 -10.18 7.27 15.51
CA ARG A 47 -9.70 7.39 16.89
C ARG A 47 -9.57 5.99 17.50
N HIS A 48 -8.47 5.73 18.20
CA HIS A 48 -8.18 4.44 18.84
C HIS A 48 -8.07 3.24 17.88
N THR A 49 -7.88 3.47 16.58
CA THR A 49 -7.69 2.39 15.59
C THR A 49 -6.49 2.68 14.70
N ILE A 50 -5.69 1.65 14.41
CA ILE A 50 -4.66 1.67 13.38
C ILE A 50 -5.01 0.68 12.28
N GLY A 51 -4.69 1.03 11.04
CA GLY A 51 -4.77 0.12 9.89
C GLY A 51 -3.37 -0.24 9.41
N ILE A 52 -3.13 -1.52 9.19
CA ILE A 52 -1.82 -2.06 8.83
C ILE A 52 -1.94 -2.72 7.48
N LEU A 53 -1.24 -2.19 6.49
CA LEU A 53 -1.23 -2.77 5.15
C LEU A 53 -0.23 -3.92 5.10
N LEU A 54 -0.69 -5.11 4.75
CA LEU A 54 0.11 -6.33 4.67
C LEU A 54 -0.14 -7.05 3.35
N HIS A 55 0.81 -7.90 2.97
CA HIS A 55 0.56 -8.92 1.95
C HIS A 55 -0.23 -10.09 2.55
N GLU A 56 -1.16 -10.68 1.78
CA GLU A 56 -2.09 -11.72 2.25
C GLU A 56 -1.36 -12.93 2.83
N ALA A 57 -0.28 -13.36 2.18
CA ALA A 57 0.57 -14.45 2.65
C ALA A 57 1.17 -14.25 4.06
N TYR A 58 1.24 -13.02 4.56
CA TYR A 58 1.78 -12.72 5.90
C TYR A 58 0.71 -12.60 6.99
N ILE A 59 -0.58 -12.56 6.63
CA ILE A 59 -1.66 -12.31 7.59
C ILE A 59 -1.68 -13.38 8.69
N SER A 60 -1.57 -14.66 8.34
CA SER A 60 -1.66 -15.75 9.32
C SER A 60 -0.54 -15.68 10.36
N GLU A 61 0.69 -15.39 9.92
CA GLU A 61 1.85 -15.20 10.80
C GLU A 61 1.65 -13.97 11.68
N PHE A 62 1.24 -12.85 11.09
CA PHE A 62 0.96 -11.59 11.80
C PHE A 62 -0.10 -11.78 12.88
N GLN A 63 -1.22 -12.44 12.57
CA GLN A 63 -2.26 -12.74 13.55
C GLN A 63 -1.79 -13.70 14.65
N SER A 64 -0.91 -14.65 14.32
CA SER A 64 -0.29 -15.51 15.34
C SER A 64 0.53 -14.72 16.34
N LYS A 65 1.33 -13.76 15.87
CA LYS A 65 2.11 -12.87 16.74
C LYS A 65 1.25 -11.95 17.61
N LEU A 66 0.11 -11.50 17.10
CA LEU A 66 -0.81 -10.71 17.91
C LEU A 66 -1.49 -11.52 19.01
N ARG A 67 -1.78 -12.81 18.77
CA ARG A 67 -2.33 -13.71 19.80
C ARG A 67 -1.35 -13.95 20.95
N GLU A 68 -0.04 -13.94 20.69
CA GLU A 68 0.99 -14.04 21.74
C GLU A 68 0.90 -12.90 22.78
N ILE A 69 0.23 -11.79 22.46
CA ILE A 69 0.02 -10.63 23.33
C ILE A 69 -1.47 -10.28 23.54
N ASP A 70 -2.36 -11.28 23.41
CA ASP A 70 -3.81 -11.15 23.60
C ASP A 70 -4.46 -10.01 22.80
N THR A 71 -3.85 -9.63 21.67
CA THR A 71 -4.37 -8.57 20.80
C THR A 71 -5.11 -9.21 19.64
N SER A 72 -6.37 -8.82 19.45
CA SER A 72 -7.20 -9.33 18.35
C SER A 72 -7.49 -8.22 17.32
N PRO A 73 -7.38 -8.51 16.01
CA PRO A 73 -7.80 -7.57 14.98
C PRO A 73 -9.30 -7.28 15.01
N ILE A 74 -9.67 -6.07 14.58
CA ILE A 74 -11.06 -5.65 14.38
C ILE A 74 -11.53 -6.22 13.04
N THR A 75 -12.47 -7.16 13.07
CA THR A 75 -12.91 -7.92 11.89
C THR A 75 -13.89 -7.15 10.99
N SER A 76 -14.70 -6.26 11.56
CA SER A 76 -15.79 -5.55 10.87
C SER A 76 -15.51 -4.05 10.67
N PHE A 77 -14.25 -3.63 10.76
CA PHE A 77 -13.91 -2.21 10.62
C PHE A 77 -14.12 -1.73 9.18
N ASN A 78 -14.94 -0.69 9.01
CA ASN A 78 -15.17 -0.04 7.72
C ASN A 78 -14.52 1.35 7.70
N PRO A 79 -13.40 1.56 6.96
CA PRO A 79 -12.72 2.85 6.95
C PRO A 79 -13.53 3.99 6.31
N LEU A 80 -14.61 3.67 5.61
CA LEU A 80 -15.51 4.64 4.96
C LEU A 80 -16.72 4.99 5.83
N ASP A 81 -16.84 4.40 7.02
CA ASP A 81 -17.95 4.66 7.92
C ASP A 81 -17.87 6.09 8.48
N PRO A 82 -18.90 6.94 8.26
CA PRO A 82 -18.94 8.30 8.78
C PRO A 82 -18.91 8.39 10.32
N THR A 83 -19.26 7.32 11.05
CA THR A 83 -19.17 7.27 12.52
C THR A 83 -17.75 7.43 13.04
N HIS A 84 -16.74 7.13 12.22
CA HIS A 84 -15.33 7.31 12.56
C HIS A 84 -14.84 8.76 12.53
N ILE A 85 -15.66 9.69 12.01
CA ILE A 85 -15.39 11.12 12.07
C ILE A 85 -15.78 11.65 13.45
N CYS A 86 -14.80 11.78 14.34
CA CYS A 86 -14.99 12.21 15.73
C CYS A 86 -14.56 13.66 16.01
N ASP A 87 -14.17 14.43 14.99
CA ASP A 87 -13.80 15.84 15.16
C ASP A 87 -15.09 16.66 15.41
N PRO A 88 -15.19 17.38 16.55
CA PRO A 88 -16.36 18.18 16.89
C PRO A 88 -16.80 19.15 15.79
N LYS A 89 -15.86 19.62 14.95
CA LYS A 89 -16.16 20.51 13.82
C LYS A 89 -17.17 19.91 12.83
N TYR A 90 -17.24 18.59 12.73
CA TYR A 90 -18.09 17.89 11.78
C TYR A 90 -19.31 17.24 12.42
N HIS A 91 -19.57 17.51 13.70
CA HIS A 91 -20.69 16.92 14.44
C HIS A 91 -22.04 17.24 13.80
N ASP A 92 -22.23 18.51 13.41
CA ASP A 92 -23.50 19.00 12.87
C ASP A 92 -23.62 18.84 11.36
N LEU A 93 -22.62 18.22 10.71
CA LEU A 93 -22.71 17.94 9.27
C LEU A 93 -23.77 16.88 8.98
N PRO A 94 -24.54 17.04 7.88
CA PRO A 94 -25.40 15.99 7.37
C PRO A 94 -24.64 14.68 7.17
N GLN A 95 -25.33 13.56 7.36
CA GLN A 95 -24.74 12.22 7.24
C GLN A 95 -24.09 11.97 5.86
N GLU A 96 -24.68 12.51 4.79
CA GLU A 96 -24.14 12.43 3.44
C GLU A 96 -22.79 13.14 3.32
N ASP A 97 -22.68 14.36 3.86
CA ASP A 97 -21.46 15.14 3.85
C ASP A 97 -20.36 14.49 4.70
N ARG A 98 -20.72 13.91 5.86
CA ARG A 98 -19.80 13.11 6.68
C ARG A 98 -19.30 11.87 5.95
N THR A 99 -20.17 11.21 5.18
CA THR A 99 -19.80 10.05 4.36
C THR A 99 -18.84 10.45 3.23
N ARG A 100 -19.09 11.58 2.58
CA ARG A 100 -18.18 12.15 1.57
C ARG A 100 -16.83 12.51 2.19
N LEU A 101 -16.83 13.09 3.39
CA LEU A 101 -15.61 13.41 4.13
C LEU A 101 -14.82 12.15 4.52
N ALA A 102 -15.47 11.12 5.05
CA ALA A 102 -14.83 9.85 5.38
C ALA A 102 -14.15 9.22 4.16
N ARG A 103 -14.84 9.23 3.01
CA ARG A 103 -14.29 8.76 1.74
C ARG A 103 -13.09 9.58 1.30
N SER A 104 -13.18 10.92 1.36
CA SER A 104 -12.05 11.80 1.00
C SER A 104 -10.84 11.56 1.88
N LEU A 105 -11.02 11.46 3.19
CA LEU A 105 -9.94 11.19 4.14
C LEU A 105 -9.32 9.81 3.94
N HIS A 106 -10.12 8.80 3.58
CA HIS A 106 -9.57 7.48 3.28
C HIS A 106 -8.79 7.49 1.96
N GLN A 107 -9.32 8.14 0.92
CA GLN A 107 -8.63 8.35 -0.35
C GLN A 107 -7.26 9.02 -0.14
N ASP A 108 -7.20 10.10 0.65
CA ASP A 108 -5.96 10.81 0.94
C ASP A 108 -4.93 9.91 1.62
N ARG A 109 -5.37 9.04 2.55
CA ARG A 109 -4.50 8.04 3.17
C ARG A 109 -3.96 7.05 2.13
N CYS A 110 -4.80 6.52 1.26
CA CYS A 110 -4.37 5.62 0.17
C CYS A 110 -3.37 6.29 -0.78
N LEU A 111 -3.62 7.53 -1.22
CA LEU A 111 -2.70 8.28 -2.08
C LEU A 111 -1.36 8.54 -1.37
N ARG A 112 -1.40 8.84 -0.07
CA ARG A 112 -0.19 8.97 0.75
C ARG A 112 0.56 7.65 0.84
N THR A 113 -0.11 6.53 1.06
CA THR A 113 0.50 5.19 1.02
C THR A 113 1.24 4.97 -0.30
N LEU A 114 0.58 5.19 -1.44
CA LEU A 114 1.18 5.05 -2.77
C LEU A 114 2.38 5.98 -3.01
N SER A 115 2.46 7.11 -2.31
CA SER A 115 3.58 8.04 -2.44
C SER A 115 4.86 7.56 -1.74
N PHE A 116 4.75 6.72 -0.71
CA PHE A 116 5.89 6.31 0.12
C PHE A 116 6.30 4.85 0.00
N ILE A 117 5.38 3.95 -0.36
CA ILE A 117 5.70 2.52 -0.48
C ILE A 117 6.76 2.22 -1.56
N ARG A 118 7.43 1.07 -1.48
CA ARG A 118 8.53 0.73 -2.39
C ARG A 118 8.06 0.66 -3.85
N PRO A 119 8.83 1.13 -4.84
CA PRO A 119 8.41 1.17 -6.25
C PRO A 119 7.98 -0.18 -6.82
N ASN A 120 8.61 -1.28 -6.42
CA ASN A 120 8.27 -2.63 -6.88
C ASN A 120 6.90 -3.12 -6.38
N LEU A 121 6.41 -2.60 -5.24
CA LEU A 121 5.10 -2.94 -4.69
C LEU A 121 4.00 -2.01 -5.20
N LEU A 122 4.37 -0.90 -5.82
CA LEU A 122 3.47 0.19 -6.19
C LEU A 122 2.32 -0.24 -7.12
N PRO A 123 2.56 -0.95 -8.23
CA PRO A 123 1.48 -1.32 -9.13
C PRO A 123 0.46 -2.27 -8.46
N GLY A 124 0.93 -3.21 -7.65
CA GLY A 124 0.07 -4.18 -6.96
C GLY A 124 -0.84 -3.52 -5.92
N ILE A 125 -0.29 -2.65 -5.08
CA ILE A 125 -1.06 -1.92 -4.06
C ILE A 125 -2.03 -0.92 -4.72
N ALA A 126 -1.62 -0.27 -5.81
CA ALA A 126 -2.50 0.61 -6.57
C ALA A 126 -3.71 -0.15 -7.15
N LYS A 127 -3.48 -1.32 -7.77
CA LYS A 127 -4.55 -2.20 -8.28
C LYS A 127 -5.52 -2.60 -7.16
N TYR A 128 -5.00 -2.93 -5.98
CA TYR A 128 -5.79 -3.24 -4.79
C TYR A 128 -6.68 -2.06 -4.36
N PHE A 129 -6.15 -0.84 -4.26
CA PHE A 129 -6.95 0.34 -3.89
C PHE A 129 -8.00 0.72 -4.94
N ILE A 130 -7.70 0.55 -6.23
CA ILE A 130 -8.66 0.77 -7.32
C ILE A 130 -9.79 -0.24 -7.26
N HIS A 131 -9.49 -1.53 -7.04
CA HIS A 131 -10.48 -2.59 -6.92
C HIS A 131 -11.50 -2.31 -5.80
N HIS A 132 -11.03 -1.76 -4.68
CA HIS A 132 -11.89 -1.37 -3.55
C HIS A 132 -12.58 -0.01 -3.74
N LYS A 133 -12.40 0.64 -4.90
CA LYS A 133 -12.95 1.97 -5.21
C LYS A 133 -12.53 3.05 -4.21
N TRP A 134 -11.37 2.90 -3.58
CA TRP A 134 -10.82 3.88 -2.63
C TRP A 134 -10.10 5.01 -3.33
N ILE A 135 -9.55 4.74 -4.52
CA ILE A 135 -8.92 5.74 -5.37
C ILE A 135 -9.40 5.57 -6.83
N PRO A 136 -9.59 6.67 -7.58
CA PRO A 136 -9.79 6.61 -9.02
C PRO A 136 -8.55 6.08 -9.76
N PRO A 137 -8.72 5.34 -10.88
CA PRO A 137 -7.60 4.80 -11.65
C PRO A 137 -6.60 5.86 -12.16
N HIS A 138 -7.10 7.02 -12.59
CA HIS A 138 -6.25 8.08 -13.14
C HIS A 138 -5.27 8.63 -12.09
N LEU A 139 -5.72 8.88 -10.86
CA LEU A 139 -4.84 9.36 -9.78
C LEU A 139 -3.76 8.33 -9.42
N ALA A 140 -4.12 7.05 -9.40
CA ALA A 140 -3.17 5.98 -9.17
C ALA A 140 -2.11 5.92 -10.29
N GLN A 141 -2.54 6.03 -11.53
CA GLN A 141 -1.66 5.98 -12.70
C GLN A 141 -0.71 7.17 -12.74
N ASP A 142 -1.16 8.36 -12.36
CA ASP A 142 -0.31 9.55 -12.25
C ASP A 142 0.81 9.35 -11.23
N ILE A 143 0.51 8.77 -10.07
CA ILE A 143 1.52 8.44 -9.05
C ILE A 143 2.49 7.39 -9.58
N ILE A 144 2.00 6.34 -10.23
CA ILE A 144 2.85 5.28 -10.83
C ILE A 144 3.81 5.89 -11.85
N ASN A 145 3.31 6.69 -12.79
CA ASN A 145 4.12 7.33 -13.84
C ASN A 145 5.19 8.26 -13.24
N LYS A 146 4.88 8.96 -12.14
CA LYS A 146 5.83 9.84 -11.45
C LYS A 146 6.92 9.06 -10.71
N ARG A 147 6.62 7.87 -10.18
CA ARG A 147 7.52 7.12 -9.27
C ARG A 147 8.29 5.98 -9.94
N ILE A 148 7.80 5.47 -11.07
CA ILE A 148 8.46 4.44 -11.85
C ILE A 148 8.83 5.07 -13.20
N PRO A 149 10.07 5.53 -13.38
CA PRO A 149 10.52 6.03 -14.68
C PRO A 149 10.31 4.93 -15.71
N ARG A 150 9.60 5.25 -16.80
CA ARG A 150 9.48 4.31 -17.91
C ARG A 150 10.90 3.96 -18.38
N PRO A 151 11.22 2.68 -18.63
CA PRO A 151 12.49 2.33 -19.23
C PRO A 151 12.64 3.16 -20.51
N VAL A 152 13.68 3.98 -20.58
CA VAL A 152 14.02 4.67 -21.81
C VAL A 152 14.21 3.58 -22.86
N LYS A 153 13.47 3.65 -23.97
CA LYS A 153 13.57 2.73 -25.10
C LYS A 153 15.06 2.59 -25.41
N ARG A 154 15.68 1.44 -25.11
CA ARG A 154 17.08 1.21 -25.45
C ARG A 154 17.17 1.38 -26.97
N ARG A 155 17.90 2.40 -27.43
CA ARG A 155 18.24 2.49 -28.85
C ARG A 155 18.93 1.17 -29.19
N PRO A 156 18.57 0.51 -30.30
CA PRO A 156 19.28 -0.70 -30.70
C PRO A 156 20.77 -0.34 -30.75
N ILE A 157 21.57 -1.07 -29.97
CA ILE A 157 23.01 -0.94 -29.98
C ILE A 157 23.40 -1.31 -31.41
N SER A 158 23.79 -0.31 -32.20
CA SER A 158 24.44 -0.54 -33.50
C SER A 158 25.54 -1.56 -33.25
N SER A 159 25.39 -2.73 -33.87
CA SER A 159 26.31 -3.85 -33.70
C SER A 159 27.73 -3.37 -33.90
N SER A 160 28.53 -3.59 -32.85
CA SER A 160 29.98 -3.37 -32.81
C SER A 160 30.66 -3.86 -34.11
N SER A 161 31.46 -2.97 -34.70
CA SER A 161 32.29 -3.16 -35.92
C SER A 161 33.28 -4.34 -35.85
N VAL A 162 33.33 -5.08 -34.74
CA VAL A 162 34.29 -6.18 -34.53
C VAL A 162 33.90 -7.43 -35.34
N ALA A 163 32.62 -7.60 -35.68
CA ALA A 163 32.17 -8.75 -36.49
C ALA A 163 32.57 -8.66 -37.98
N GLN A 164 32.82 -7.46 -38.52
CA GLN A 164 33.19 -7.30 -39.94
C GLN A 164 34.69 -7.49 -40.21
N ALA A 165 35.54 -7.58 -39.18
CA ALA A 165 37.00 -7.69 -39.37
C ALA A 165 37.51 -9.14 -39.51
N PHE A 166 36.65 -10.16 -39.32
CA PHE A 166 37.06 -11.57 -39.36
C PHE A 166 36.74 -12.30 -40.67
N GLU A 167 36.03 -11.67 -41.62
CA GLU A 167 35.67 -12.30 -42.91
C GLU A 167 36.63 -11.96 -44.07
N GLU A 168 37.54 -11.00 -43.94
CA GLU A 168 38.41 -10.56 -45.06
C GLU A 168 39.79 -11.23 -45.15
N SER A 169 40.09 -12.24 -44.35
CA SER A 169 41.41 -12.90 -44.38
C SER A 169 41.34 -14.41 -44.65
N VAL A 170 40.91 -14.79 -45.85
CA VAL A 170 41.26 -16.09 -46.46
C VAL A 170 41.57 -15.86 -47.95
N PRO A 171 42.85 -15.87 -48.39
CA PRO A 171 43.19 -15.86 -49.81
C PRO A 171 43.09 -17.27 -50.42
N SER A 172 42.82 -17.27 -51.74
CA SER A 172 42.54 -18.39 -52.63
C SER A 172 43.67 -19.39 -52.84
#